data_AF-A0ABD7GK72-F1
#
_entry.id   AF-A0ABD7GK72-F1
#
_cell.length_a   1.000
_cell.length_b   1.000
_cell.length_c   1.000
_cell.angle_alpha   90.00
_cell.angle_beta   90.00
_cell.angle_gamma   90.00
#
_symmetry.space_group_name_H-M   'P 1'
#
loop_
_entity.id
_entity.type
_entity.pdbx_description
1 polymer ?
#
loop_
_entity_poly.entity_id
_entity_poly.type
_entity_poly.pdbx_seq_one_letter_code
_entity_poly.pdbx_strand_id
1 'polypeptide(L)'
;MTRKGSAQRPWTTDEIDRLRDMAGRLPRRDICRELKRSSGAVKMAAKRLGLSLRCCRTRLVWCDECAGWRSAVDKNGRCRVCRMREQLAGREAACVEVYASMTPRQRAAYDDQEAKRGTRPSSLGPRPKRRESCPVSRYERDKAETAYLLALEEWEHRRLLLPYNAAKTRLKRMREVLGTNPRKSK
;
A
#
# COMPACT_ATOMS: atom_id res chain seq x y z
N MET A 1 5.34 30.62 -29.19
CA MET A 1 6.44 31.39 -29.80
C MET A 1 6.28 32.83 -29.34
N THR A 2 7.28 33.42 -28.69
CA THR A 2 7.26 34.86 -28.38
C THR A 2 7.53 35.65 -29.67
N ARG A 3 6.91 36.83 -29.82
CA ARG A 3 7.16 37.72 -30.96
C ARG A 3 8.66 37.98 -31.07
N LYS A 4 9.21 37.84 -32.28
CA LYS A 4 10.59 38.22 -32.63
C LYS A 4 10.78 39.69 -32.21
N GLY A 5 11.74 39.97 -31.33
CA GLY A 5 12.00 41.32 -30.79
C GLY A 5 11.45 41.62 -29.38
N SER A 6 10.69 40.73 -28.74
CA SER A 6 10.28 40.94 -27.34
C SER A 6 11.43 40.65 -26.35
N ALA A 7 11.75 41.61 -25.48
CA ALA A 7 12.76 41.48 -24.44
C ALA A 7 12.46 40.26 -23.55
N GLN A 8 13.37 39.28 -23.55
CA GLN A 8 13.22 38.09 -22.71
C GLN A 8 13.63 38.45 -21.29
N ARG A 9 12.72 38.30 -20.33
CA ARG A 9 13.05 38.46 -18.90
C ARG A 9 14.15 37.43 -18.54
N PRO A 10 15.35 37.86 -18.11
CA PRO A 10 16.44 36.94 -17.78
C PRO A 10 16.09 36.09 -16.56
N TRP A 11 16.65 34.89 -16.47
CA TRP A 11 16.50 34.04 -15.28
C TRP A 11 17.44 34.52 -14.19
N THR A 12 16.90 34.76 -13.00
CA THR A 12 17.70 35.06 -11.81
C THR A 12 18.23 33.78 -11.19
N THR A 13 19.33 33.86 -10.42
CA THR A 13 19.89 32.72 -9.69
C THR A 13 18.86 32.09 -8.75
N ASP A 14 18.11 32.93 -8.02
CA ASP A 14 17.02 32.48 -7.14
C ASP A 14 15.92 31.70 -7.90
N GLU A 15 15.49 32.17 -9.07
CA GLU A 15 14.51 31.43 -9.89
C GLU A 15 15.06 30.08 -10.37
N ILE A 16 16.36 29.99 -10.66
CA ILE A 16 17.02 28.75 -11.05
C ILE A 16 17.06 27.76 -9.88
N ASP A 17 17.41 28.22 -8.69
CA ASP A 17 17.48 27.37 -7.49
C ASP A 17 16.08 26.91 -7.06
N ARG A 18 15.09 27.80 -7.10
CA ARG A 18 13.68 27.42 -6.89
C ARG A 18 13.20 26.42 -7.94
N LEU A 19 13.59 26.58 -9.20
CA LEU A 19 13.24 25.61 -10.25
C LEU A 19 13.88 24.24 -9.98
N ARG A 20 15.14 24.19 -9.52
CA ARG A 20 15.83 22.93 -9.15
C ARG A 20 15.13 22.24 -7.99
N ASP A 21 14.73 22.98 -6.97
CA ASP A 21 14.06 22.41 -5.79
C ASP A 21 12.67 21.85 -6.13
N MET A 22 11.88 22.59 -6.92
CA MET A 22 10.53 22.18 -7.30
C MET A 22 10.50 21.09 -8.38
N ALA A 23 11.53 20.99 -9.23
CA ALA A 23 11.59 20.02 -10.32
C ALA A 23 11.46 18.58 -9.78
N GLY A 24 10.49 17.84 -10.31
CA GLY A 24 10.19 16.49 -9.86
C GLY A 24 9.25 16.40 -8.65
N ARG A 25 8.99 17.50 -7.93
CA ARG A 25 8.08 17.55 -6.77
C ARG A 25 6.71 18.10 -7.15
N LEU A 26 6.71 19.24 -7.84
CA LEU A 26 5.50 19.96 -8.21
C LEU A 26 5.17 19.77 -9.70
N PRO A 27 3.88 19.77 -10.07
CA PRO A 27 3.51 19.78 -11.47
C PRO A 27 3.92 21.11 -12.11
N ARG A 28 4.27 21.07 -13.39
CA ARG A 28 4.71 22.26 -14.16
C ARG A 28 3.78 23.46 -14.00
N ARG A 29 2.46 23.24 -13.93
CA ARG A 29 1.46 24.30 -13.74
C ARG A 29 1.72 25.10 -12.46
N ASP A 30 2.04 24.42 -11.37
CA ASP A 30 2.24 25.06 -10.07
C ASP A 30 3.61 25.75 -10.03
N ILE A 31 4.63 25.15 -10.65
CA ILE A 31 5.94 25.80 -10.87
C ILE A 31 5.80 27.11 -11.67
N CYS A 32 4.95 27.12 -12.72
CA CYS A 32 4.71 28.32 -13.52
C CYS A 32 4.05 29.43 -12.68
N ARG A 33 3.12 29.06 -11.79
CA ARG A 33 2.45 29.99 -10.87
C ARG A 33 3.44 30.57 -9.87
N GLU A 34 4.27 29.71 -9.27
CA GLU A 34 5.25 30.09 -8.25
C GLU A 34 6.31 31.05 -8.82
N LEU A 35 6.87 30.72 -9.98
CA LEU A 35 7.90 31.54 -10.63
C LEU A 35 7.32 32.72 -11.41
N LYS A 36 5.99 32.81 -11.54
CA LYS A 36 5.29 33.77 -12.41
C LYS A 36 5.87 33.78 -13.84
N ARG A 37 6.12 32.57 -14.38
CA ARG A 37 6.71 32.35 -15.72
C ARG A 37 5.77 31.53 -16.59
N SER A 38 5.88 31.71 -17.91
CA SER A 38 5.12 30.89 -18.86
C SER A 38 5.62 29.44 -18.89
N SER A 39 4.70 28.52 -19.23
CA SER A 39 5.00 27.09 -19.40
C SER A 39 6.16 26.82 -20.37
N GLY A 40 6.24 27.59 -21.46
CA GLY A 40 7.33 27.50 -22.43
C GLY A 40 8.69 27.90 -21.84
N ALA A 41 8.73 29.00 -21.08
CA ALA A 41 9.95 29.46 -20.43
C ALA A 41 10.46 28.43 -19.40
N VAL A 42 9.57 27.92 -18.54
CA VAL A 42 9.92 26.88 -17.55
C VAL A 42 10.41 25.60 -18.23
N LYS A 43 9.75 25.14 -19.30
CA LYS A 43 10.16 23.94 -20.05
C LYS A 43 11.55 24.10 -20.66
N MET A 44 11.85 25.26 -21.25
CA MET A 44 13.15 25.53 -21.85
C MET A 44 14.25 25.67 -20.81
N ALA A 45 13.99 26.34 -19.70
CA ALA A 45 14.95 26.44 -18.59
C ALA A 45 15.25 25.07 -17.97
N ALA A 46 14.23 24.27 -17.68
CA ALA A 46 14.41 22.91 -17.16
C ALA A 46 15.22 22.03 -18.13
N LYS A 47 14.96 22.13 -19.45
CA LYS A 47 15.74 21.42 -20.47
C LYS A 47 17.22 21.83 -20.46
N ARG A 48 17.52 23.12 -20.37
CA ARG A 48 18.92 23.62 -20.29
C ARG A 48 19.63 23.17 -19.03
N LEU A 49 18.90 23.02 -17.93
CA LEU A 49 19.43 22.57 -16.63
C LEU A 49 19.44 21.05 -16.45
N GLY A 50 18.98 20.27 -17.45
CA GLY A 50 18.88 18.81 -17.34
C GLY A 50 17.81 18.31 -16.36
N LEU A 51 16.82 19.13 -16.01
CA LEU A 51 15.81 18.82 -15.01
C LEU A 51 14.57 18.16 -15.61
N SER A 52 14.06 17.12 -14.96
CA SER A 52 12.75 16.54 -15.27
C SER A 52 11.63 17.29 -14.54
N LEU A 53 10.64 17.76 -15.30
CA LEU A 53 9.41 18.38 -14.75
C LEU A 53 8.28 17.37 -14.48
N ARG A 54 8.54 16.06 -14.64
CA ARG A 54 7.56 15.03 -14.28
C ARG A 54 7.51 14.92 -12.76
N CYS A 55 6.33 15.02 -12.17
CA CYS A 55 6.12 14.79 -10.74
C CYS A 55 5.28 13.51 -10.54
N CYS A 56 5.64 12.70 -9.55
CA CYS A 56 4.80 11.57 -9.16
C CYS A 56 3.86 12.04 -8.04
N ARG A 57 2.57 12.14 -8.32
CA ARG A 57 1.57 12.45 -7.28
C ARG A 57 1.06 11.13 -6.72
N THR A 58 1.54 10.79 -5.53
CA THR A 58 1.09 9.58 -4.84
C THR A 58 -0.35 9.80 -4.35
N ARG A 59 -1.16 8.74 -4.37
CA ARG A 59 -2.50 8.72 -3.74
C ARG A 59 -2.48 7.92 -2.43
N LEU A 60 -1.29 7.70 -1.90
CA LEU A 60 -1.13 6.97 -0.65
C LEU A 60 -1.61 7.84 0.50
N VAL A 61 -2.23 7.19 1.47
CA VAL A 61 -2.76 7.79 2.68
C VAL A 61 -2.08 7.16 3.88
N TRP A 62 -1.93 7.94 4.95
CA TRP A 62 -1.35 7.47 6.20
C TRP A 62 -2.39 6.67 6.99
N CYS A 63 -1.98 5.52 7.54
CA CYS A 63 -2.80 4.72 8.45
C CYS A 63 -2.25 4.86 9.87
N ASP A 64 -3.09 5.36 10.79
CA ASP A 64 -2.67 5.67 12.16
C ASP A 64 -2.40 4.42 13.00
N GLU A 65 -3.07 3.30 12.70
CA GLU A 65 -2.93 2.06 13.48
C GLU A 65 -1.62 1.31 13.21
N CYS A 66 -1.15 1.30 11.95
CA CYS A 66 0.09 0.61 11.57
C CYS A 66 1.24 1.55 11.23
N ALA A 67 1.05 2.86 11.38
CA ALA A 67 2.01 3.91 11.03
C ALA A 67 2.63 3.70 9.64
N GLY A 68 1.79 3.47 8.63
CA GLY A 68 2.24 3.10 7.29
C GLY A 68 1.44 3.77 6.18
N TRP A 69 2.11 4.03 5.06
CA TRP A 69 1.49 4.50 3.82
C TRP A 69 0.72 3.38 3.12
N ARG A 70 -0.54 3.65 2.78
CA ARG A 70 -1.51 2.66 2.26
C ARG A 70 -2.27 3.22 1.07
N SER A 71 -2.83 2.33 0.25
CA SER A 71 -3.67 2.66 -0.88
C SER A 71 -4.98 3.35 -0.49
N ALA A 72 -5.53 2.98 0.67
CA ALA A 72 -6.75 3.56 1.22
C ALA A 72 -6.86 3.28 2.74
N VAL A 73 -7.58 4.16 3.43
CA VAL A 73 -8.06 3.98 4.80
C VAL A 73 -9.58 4.10 4.83
N ASP A 74 -10.23 3.48 5.80
CA ASP A 74 -11.66 3.62 6.03
C ASP A 74 -11.99 4.93 6.79
N LYS A 75 -13.28 5.13 7.09
CA LYS A 75 -13.77 6.30 7.85
C LYS A 75 -13.17 6.44 9.25
N ASN A 76 -12.59 5.38 9.80
CA ASN A 76 -11.97 5.35 11.11
C ASN A 76 -10.43 5.44 11.03
N GLY A 77 -9.87 5.75 9.84
CA GLY A 77 -8.42 5.83 9.63
C GLY A 77 -7.72 4.47 9.51
N ARG A 78 -8.46 3.36 9.41
CA ARG A 78 -7.87 2.00 9.36
C ARG A 78 -7.70 1.49 7.94
N CYS A 79 -6.51 0.96 7.65
CA CYS A 79 -6.23 0.38 6.34
C CYS A 79 -6.78 -1.05 6.19
N ARG A 80 -6.81 -1.56 4.95
CA ARG A 80 -7.28 -2.94 4.70
C ARG A 80 -6.44 -4.03 5.38
N VAL A 81 -5.14 -3.79 5.59
CA VAL A 81 -4.25 -4.75 6.27
C VAL A 81 -4.62 -4.87 7.75
N CYS A 82 -4.78 -3.74 8.44
CA CYS A 82 -5.23 -3.71 9.84
C CYS A 82 -6.60 -4.36 10.03
N ARG A 83 -7.56 -4.00 9.17
CA ARG A 83 -8.89 -4.65 9.17
C ARG A 83 -8.81 -6.16 8.97
N MET A 84 -7.93 -6.63 8.08
CA MET A 84 -7.74 -8.06 7.87
C MET A 84 -7.09 -8.75 9.09
N ARG A 85 -6.17 -8.08 9.81
CA ARG A 85 -5.62 -8.59 11.08
C ARG A 85 -6.71 -8.75 12.14
N GLU A 86 -7.54 -7.73 12.31
CA GLU A 86 -8.68 -7.76 13.23
C GLU A 86 -9.67 -8.89 12.87
N GLN A 87 -10.01 -9.02 11.58
CA GLN A 87 -10.87 -10.11 11.09
C GLN A 87 -10.27 -11.49 11.33
N LEU A 88 -8.96 -11.66 11.10
CA LEU A 88 -8.26 -12.91 11.37
C LEU A 88 -8.31 -13.24 12.87
N ALA A 89 -7.94 -12.29 13.73
CA ALA A 89 -7.95 -12.48 15.18
C ALA A 89 -9.35 -12.85 15.69
N GLY A 90 -10.39 -12.17 15.23
CA GLY A 90 -11.77 -12.49 15.60
C GLY A 90 -12.21 -13.88 15.12
N ARG A 91 -11.76 -14.34 13.95
CA ARG A 91 -12.04 -15.70 13.47
C ARG A 91 -11.28 -16.77 14.23
N GLU A 92 -10.03 -16.51 14.59
CA GLU A 92 -9.24 -17.42 15.41
C GLU A 92 -9.81 -17.54 16.82
N ALA A 93 -10.21 -16.43 17.44
CA ALA A 93 -10.93 -16.43 18.72
C ALA A 93 -12.22 -17.28 18.65
N ALA A 94 -13.04 -17.07 17.62
CA ALA A 94 -14.23 -17.89 17.41
C ALA A 94 -13.91 -19.39 17.20
N CYS A 95 -12.78 -19.73 16.56
CA CYS A 95 -12.34 -21.12 16.44
C CYS A 95 -11.98 -21.70 17.81
N VAL A 96 -11.31 -20.92 18.67
CA VAL A 96 -10.92 -21.34 20.02
C VAL A 96 -12.16 -21.59 20.88
N GLU A 97 -13.13 -20.67 20.87
CA GLU A 97 -14.39 -20.82 21.61
C GLU A 97 -15.15 -22.08 21.19
N VAL A 98 -15.33 -22.28 19.88
CA VAL A 98 -16.04 -23.47 19.37
C VAL A 98 -15.26 -24.74 19.71
N TYR A 99 -13.94 -24.76 19.55
CA TYR A 99 -13.11 -25.91 19.90
C TYR A 99 -13.19 -26.23 21.40
N ALA A 100 -13.24 -25.21 22.27
CA ALA A 100 -13.42 -25.37 23.71
C ALA A 100 -14.78 -25.97 24.08
N SER A 101 -15.84 -25.67 23.32
CA SER A 101 -17.16 -26.30 23.52
C SER A 101 -17.25 -27.76 23.07
N MET A 102 -16.33 -28.23 22.23
CA MET A 102 -16.33 -29.62 21.74
C MET A 102 -15.93 -30.61 22.84
N THR A 103 -16.55 -31.78 22.82
CA THR A 103 -16.16 -32.91 23.68
C THR A 103 -14.79 -33.46 23.27
N PRO A 104 -14.03 -34.11 24.17
CA PRO A 104 -12.74 -34.73 23.82
C PRO A 104 -12.82 -35.69 22.63
N ARG A 105 -13.91 -36.47 22.52
CA ARG A 105 -14.14 -37.38 21.38
C ARG A 105 -14.28 -36.64 20.05
N GLN A 106 -14.94 -35.47 20.05
CA GLN A 106 -15.06 -34.64 18.85
C GLN A 106 -13.75 -33.93 18.50
N ARG A 107 -12.94 -33.56 19.52
CA ARG A 107 -11.62 -32.92 19.33
C ARG A 107 -10.58 -33.87 18.73
N ALA A 108 -10.61 -35.15 19.08
CA ALA A 108 -9.67 -36.16 18.60
C ALA A 108 -9.50 -36.17 17.05
N ALA A 109 -10.57 -35.87 16.31
CA ALA A 109 -10.53 -35.77 14.84
C ALA A 109 -9.71 -34.57 14.30
N TYR A 110 -9.43 -33.58 15.15
CA TYR A 110 -8.73 -32.34 14.81
C TYR A 110 -7.34 -32.22 15.45
N ASP A 111 -7.04 -32.98 16.50
CA ASP A 111 -5.83 -32.79 17.32
C ASP A 111 -4.52 -32.88 16.50
N ASP A 112 -4.41 -33.86 15.58
CA ASP A 112 -3.23 -33.98 14.70
C ASP A 112 -3.11 -32.80 13.70
N GLN A 113 -4.25 -32.25 13.25
CA GLN A 113 -4.28 -31.08 12.35
C GLN A 113 -3.99 -29.79 13.11
N GLU A 114 -4.41 -29.69 14.37
CA GLU A 114 -4.12 -28.57 15.27
C GLU A 114 -2.64 -28.48 15.61
N ALA A 115 -2.01 -29.61 15.91
CA ALA A 115 -0.56 -29.66 16.18
C ALA A 115 0.28 -29.19 14.98
N LYS A 116 -0.23 -29.35 13.75
CA LYS A 116 0.44 -28.95 12.51
C LYS A 116 0.07 -27.53 12.06
N ARG A 117 -0.65 -26.75 12.87
CA ARG A 117 -1.07 -25.39 12.50
C ARG A 117 0.12 -24.45 12.46
N GLY A 118 0.25 -23.69 11.38
CA GLY A 118 1.31 -22.68 11.20
C GLY A 118 2.68 -23.24 10.82
N THR A 119 2.86 -24.57 10.76
CA THR A 119 4.13 -25.20 10.35
C THR A 119 4.32 -25.20 8.84
N ARG A 120 3.24 -25.09 8.06
CA ARG A 120 3.31 -25.06 6.59
C ARG A 120 3.82 -23.71 6.10
N PRO A 121 4.85 -23.69 5.24
CA PRO A 121 5.27 -22.48 4.55
C PRO A 121 4.09 -21.89 3.79
N SER A 122 3.99 -20.56 3.78
CA SER A 122 3.01 -19.90 2.94
C SER A 122 3.39 -20.09 1.48
N SER A 123 2.40 -20.40 0.64
CA SER A 123 2.53 -20.44 -0.82
C SER A 123 2.75 -19.06 -1.46
N LEU A 124 2.72 -17.98 -0.66
CA LEU A 124 3.03 -16.65 -1.17
C LEU A 124 4.52 -16.54 -1.50
N GLY A 125 4.79 -15.92 -2.65
CA GLY A 125 6.14 -15.52 -3.02
C GLY A 125 6.80 -14.59 -1.97
N PRO A 126 8.09 -14.28 -2.16
CA PRO A 126 8.86 -13.50 -1.20
C PRO A 126 8.24 -12.12 -0.94
N ARG A 127 8.51 -11.56 0.25
CA ARG A 127 8.13 -10.18 0.59
C ARG A 127 8.74 -9.24 -0.46
N PRO A 128 7.95 -8.32 -1.05
CA PRO A 128 8.47 -7.32 -1.98
C PRO A 128 9.67 -6.59 -1.38
N LYS A 129 10.69 -6.35 -2.20
CA LYS A 129 11.90 -5.62 -1.80
C LYS A 129 11.86 -4.20 -2.37
N ARG A 130 12.34 -3.25 -1.59
CA ARG A 130 12.50 -1.86 -2.04
C ARG A 130 13.63 -1.84 -3.08
N ARG A 131 13.41 -1.14 -4.19
CA ARG A 131 14.46 -0.94 -5.19
C ARG A 131 15.59 -0.11 -4.58
N GLU A 132 16.83 -0.51 -4.81
CA GLU A 132 18.00 0.26 -4.43
C GLU A 132 18.05 1.60 -5.18
N SER A 133 18.56 2.63 -4.51
CA SER A 133 18.67 3.98 -5.06
C SER A 133 19.82 4.11 -6.05
N CYS A 134 19.70 3.52 -7.24
CA CYS A 134 20.53 3.86 -8.40
C CYS A 134 20.12 5.26 -8.94
N PRO A 135 20.96 5.95 -9.75
CA PRO A 135 20.76 7.36 -10.10
C PRO A 135 19.62 7.53 -11.11
N VAL A 136 18.39 7.36 -10.64
CA VAL A 136 17.16 7.60 -11.36
C VAL A 136 16.59 8.96 -10.96
N SER A 137 15.86 9.59 -11.87
CA SER A 137 15.23 10.89 -11.62
C SER A 137 14.33 10.84 -10.38
N ARG A 138 14.10 11.99 -9.71
CA ARG A 138 13.19 12.05 -8.54
C ARG A 138 11.82 11.42 -8.83
N TYR A 139 11.27 11.69 -10.01
CA TYR A 139 10.04 11.07 -10.49
C TYR A 139 10.08 9.54 -10.46
N GLU A 140 11.16 8.93 -10.96
CA GLU A 140 11.31 7.48 -11.02
C GLU A 140 11.49 6.88 -9.62
N ARG A 141 12.18 7.59 -8.71
CA ARG A 141 12.29 7.21 -7.30
C ARG A 141 10.92 7.20 -6.63
N ASP A 142 10.19 8.31 -6.69
CA ASP A 142 8.89 8.46 -6.04
C ASP A 142 7.86 7.47 -6.63
N LYS A 143 7.91 7.24 -7.96
CA LYS A 143 7.08 6.23 -8.64
C LYS A 143 7.42 4.81 -8.19
N ALA A 144 8.72 4.47 -8.10
CA ALA A 144 9.16 3.15 -7.66
C ALA A 144 8.82 2.90 -6.19
N GLU A 145 8.96 3.92 -5.33
CA GLU A 145 8.57 3.87 -3.93
C GLU A 145 7.07 3.66 -3.77
N THR A 146 6.25 4.41 -4.52
CA THR A 146 4.79 4.22 -4.51
C THR A 146 4.40 2.82 -4.94
N ALA A 147 5.00 2.32 -6.03
CA ALA A 147 4.76 0.96 -6.51
C ALA A 147 5.18 -0.09 -5.48
N TYR A 148 6.31 0.11 -4.82
CA TYR A 148 6.79 -0.75 -3.73
C TYR A 148 5.80 -0.80 -2.56
N LEU A 149 5.33 0.35 -2.08
CA LEU A 149 4.39 0.42 -0.96
C LEU A 149 3.06 -0.26 -1.28
N LEU A 150 2.54 -0.08 -2.50
CA LEU A 150 1.33 -0.77 -2.96
C LEU A 150 1.52 -2.28 -3.07
N ALA A 151 2.65 -2.73 -3.62
CA ALA A 151 2.99 -4.14 -3.72
C ALA A 151 3.15 -4.78 -2.33
N LEU A 152 3.76 -4.04 -1.40
CA LEU A 152 3.93 -4.48 -0.02
C LEU A 152 2.58 -4.63 0.68
N GLU A 153 1.70 -3.64 0.56
CA GLU A 153 0.35 -3.71 1.12
C GLU A 153 -0.44 -4.90 0.58
N GLU A 154 -0.37 -5.17 -0.73
CA GLU A 154 -1.03 -6.30 -1.36
C GLU A 154 -0.47 -7.64 -0.88
N TRP A 155 0.84 -7.73 -0.74
CA TRP A 155 1.48 -8.93 -0.19
C TRP A 155 1.07 -9.17 1.26
N GLU A 156 1.08 -8.13 2.10
CA GLU A 156 0.67 -8.21 3.52
C GLU A 156 -0.80 -8.63 3.65
N HIS A 157 -1.69 -8.04 2.85
CA HIS A 157 -3.10 -8.39 2.82
C HIS A 157 -3.30 -9.86 2.43
N ARG A 158 -2.67 -10.32 1.34
CA ARG A 158 -2.76 -11.73 0.91
C ARG A 158 -2.20 -12.68 1.96
N ARG A 159 -1.10 -12.30 2.63
CA ARG A 159 -0.48 -13.11 3.69
C ARG A 159 -1.43 -13.35 4.85
N LEU A 160 -2.27 -12.38 5.19
CA LEU A 160 -3.30 -12.52 6.24
C LEU A 160 -4.58 -13.20 5.72
N LEU A 161 -4.91 -13.03 4.45
CA LEU A 161 -6.10 -13.64 3.85
C LEU A 161 -6.01 -15.18 3.84
N LEU A 162 -4.81 -15.75 3.67
CA LEU A 162 -4.59 -17.20 3.69
C LEU A 162 -5.00 -17.85 5.04
N PRO A 163 -4.41 -17.48 6.20
CA PRO A 163 -4.83 -18.02 7.48
C PRO A 163 -6.28 -17.65 7.80
N TYR A 164 -6.78 -16.49 7.35
CA TYR A 164 -8.18 -16.12 7.54
C TYR A 164 -9.13 -17.11 6.85
N ASN A 165 -8.86 -17.47 5.59
CA ASN A 165 -9.67 -18.44 4.86
C ASN A 165 -9.57 -19.86 5.46
N ALA A 166 -8.40 -20.24 5.97
CA ALA A 166 -8.20 -21.48 6.69
C ALA A 166 -9.03 -21.51 7.99
N ALA A 167 -8.94 -20.46 8.81
CA ALA A 167 -9.72 -20.28 10.03
C ALA A 167 -11.23 -20.28 9.74
N LYS A 168 -11.68 -19.59 8.69
CA LYS A 168 -13.08 -19.60 8.24
C LYS A 168 -13.57 -21.00 7.89
N THR A 169 -12.76 -21.77 7.16
CA THR A 169 -13.10 -23.15 6.76
C THR A 169 -13.12 -24.08 7.97
N ARG A 170 -12.16 -23.93 8.88
CA ARG A 170 -12.11 -24.67 10.15
C ARG A 170 -13.35 -24.39 11.00
N LEU A 171 -13.67 -23.12 11.24
CA LEU A 171 -14.85 -22.72 12.01
C LEU A 171 -16.14 -23.30 11.42
N LYS A 172 -16.26 -23.32 10.08
CA LYS A 172 -17.37 -23.97 9.39
C LYS A 172 -17.44 -25.46 9.76
N ARG A 173 -16.33 -26.20 9.63
CA ARG A 173 -16.29 -27.66 9.92
C ARG A 173 -16.61 -27.96 11.38
N MET A 174 -16.05 -27.20 12.32
CA MET A 174 -16.32 -27.38 13.75
C MET A 174 -17.81 -27.15 14.08
N ARG A 175 -18.42 -26.13 13.49
CA ARG A 175 -19.87 -25.87 13.62
C ARG A 175 -20.73 -26.96 12.99
N GLU A 176 -20.27 -27.58 11.90
CA GLU A 176 -20.97 -28.73 11.30
C GLU A 176 -20.96 -29.94 12.23
N VAL A 177 -19.86 -30.21 12.93
CA VAL A 177 -19.77 -31.30 13.92
C VAL A 177 -20.66 -31.04 15.13
N LEU A 178 -20.79 -29.79 15.57
CA LEU A 178 -21.69 -29.41 16.67
C LEU A 178 -23.15 -29.26 16.24
N GLY A 179 -23.46 -29.34 14.95
CA GLY A 179 -24.81 -29.09 14.43
C GLY A 179 -25.25 -27.62 14.48
N THR A 180 -24.40 -26.68 14.88
CA THR A 180 -24.73 -25.25 15.04
C THR A 180 -24.44 -24.41 13.78
N ASN A 181 -24.30 -25.06 12.61
CA ASN A 181 -23.98 -24.34 11.37
C ASN A 181 -25.20 -23.51 10.90
N PRO A 182 -25.12 -22.17 10.90
CA PRO A 182 -26.26 -21.30 10.59
C PRO A 182 -26.76 -21.44 9.14
N ARG A 183 -26.00 -22.08 8.24
CA ARG A 183 -26.41 -22.31 6.85
C ARG A 183 -27.21 -23.59 6.64
N LYS A 184 -27.23 -24.50 7.63
CA LYS A 184 -27.94 -25.79 7.55
C LYS A 184 -29.18 -25.85 8.44
N SER A 185 -29.45 -24.81 9.24
CA SER A 185 -30.64 -24.74 10.11
C SER A 185 -31.89 -24.22 9.37
N LYS A 186 -32.06 -24.56 8.09
CA LYS A 186 -33.26 -24.27 7.29
C LYS A 186 -33.83 -25.58 6.77
#